data_AF-A0A960E1I2-F1
#
_entry.id   AF-A0A960E1I2-F1
#
_cell.length_a   1.000
_cell.length_b   1.000
_cell.length_c   1.000
_cell.angle_alpha   90.00
_cell.angle_beta   90.00
_cell.angle_gamma   90.00
#
_symmetry.space_group_name_H-M   'P 1'
#
loop_
_entity.id
_entity.type
_entity.pdbx_description
1 polymer ?
#
loop_
_entity_poly.entity_id
_entity_poly.type
_entity_poly.pdbx_seq_one_letter_code
_entity_poly.pdbx_strand_id
1 'polypeptide(L)'
;MQQRTTRRSRRIGVVAATIGLVVAVVATTSPAGAAPAGTAAVAGPPPPVVEPFALAPQSPNTAWARQILERYLAPDAEPGAASVQQLARLLDSTQQPAATSVGTALHASGPVRHRVGELFEQLLDRPADPGGLDYWSRQVQAIRATYEQLVVSLTISSEAYRSAGSTPAGYTDWVYEHVLQRPADPSGRAYWIRRLEEGTSRDRFVRSFLRSAERARAVVDGAFQRDLWRPADPGGLAYWVGRYTAATVNEIQLDALLLGSDESRNAGCGYDPTYCLLPFPSNRYATRNADTPTGWQIAFKG
;
A
#
# COMPACT_ATOMS: atom_id res chain seq x y z
N MET A 1 -16.25 0.12 -40.85
CA MET A 1 -14.88 0.14 -40.30
C MET A 1 -14.97 0.16 -38.78
N GLN A 2 -14.76 -0.99 -38.12
CA GLN A 2 -14.64 -1.11 -36.67
C GLN A 2 -13.45 -2.03 -36.39
N GLN A 3 -12.46 -1.56 -35.65
CA GLN A 3 -11.38 -2.42 -35.14
C GLN A 3 -11.48 -2.48 -33.61
N ARG A 4 -11.77 -3.69 -33.11
CA ARG A 4 -11.65 -4.07 -31.70
C ARG A 4 -10.21 -4.52 -31.44
N THR A 5 -9.59 -3.93 -30.43
CA THR A 5 -8.29 -4.26 -29.87
C THR A 5 -8.35 -5.53 -29.01
N THR A 6 -7.43 -6.48 -29.20
CA THR A 6 -7.18 -7.59 -28.26
C THR A 6 -5.71 -7.61 -27.81
N ARG A 7 -5.51 -7.44 -26.50
CA ARG A 7 -4.22 -7.50 -25.79
C ARG A 7 -3.84 -8.98 -25.58
N ARG A 8 -2.68 -9.43 -26.08
CA ARG A 8 -2.15 -10.79 -25.86
C ARG A 8 -1.34 -10.87 -24.57
N SER A 9 -1.71 -11.78 -23.68
CA SER A 9 -0.91 -12.21 -22.52
C SER A 9 0.14 -13.25 -22.93
N ARG A 10 1.36 -13.15 -22.41
CA ARG A 10 2.42 -14.16 -22.59
C ARG A 10 2.54 -14.99 -21.30
N ARG A 11 2.33 -16.30 -21.40
CA ARG A 11 2.71 -17.30 -20.39
C ARG A 11 4.06 -17.89 -20.78
N ILE A 12 5.02 -17.95 -19.86
CA ILE A 12 6.30 -18.66 -20.03
C ILE A 12 6.19 -19.97 -19.26
N GLY A 13 6.26 -21.09 -19.97
CA GLY A 13 6.36 -22.44 -19.40
C GLY A 13 7.83 -22.88 -19.35
N VAL A 14 8.22 -23.54 -18.28
CA VAL A 14 9.55 -24.17 -18.12
C VAL A 14 9.40 -25.67 -18.28
N VAL A 15 10.25 -26.25 -19.14
CA VAL A 15 10.35 -27.68 -19.46
C VAL A 15 11.37 -28.32 -18.52
N ALA A 16 11.03 -29.47 -17.92
CA ALA A 16 11.96 -30.29 -17.13
C ALA A 16 12.37 -31.54 -17.94
N ALA A 17 13.68 -31.79 -18.02
CA ALA A 17 14.26 -32.95 -18.69
C ALA A 17 14.65 -34.03 -17.66
N THR A 18 14.24 -35.27 -17.91
CA THR A 18 14.58 -36.48 -17.17
C THR A 18 15.81 -37.17 -17.75
N ILE A 19 16.74 -37.62 -16.91
CA ILE A 19 17.75 -38.64 -17.25
C ILE A 19 17.74 -39.69 -16.13
N GLY A 20 17.55 -40.96 -16.51
CA GLY A 20 17.67 -42.13 -15.62
C GLY A 20 18.92 -42.95 -15.93
N LEU A 21 19.45 -43.63 -14.93
CA LEU A 21 20.37 -44.76 -15.07
C LEU A 21 20.15 -45.76 -13.91
N VAL A 22 20.13 -47.04 -14.25
CA VAL A 22 19.86 -48.22 -13.41
C VAL A 22 21.15 -49.04 -13.19
N VAL A 23 21.12 -49.97 -12.21
CA VAL A 23 21.88 -51.24 -12.02
C VAL A 23 22.71 -51.22 -10.73
N ALA A 24 22.82 -52.27 -9.89
CA ALA A 24 22.05 -53.45 -9.49
C ALA A 24 22.81 -54.03 -8.27
N VAL A 25 22.16 -54.64 -7.28
CA VAL A 25 22.85 -55.52 -6.32
C VAL A 25 22.02 -56.79 -6.07
N VAL A 26 22.75 -57.89 -6.14
CA VAL A 26 22.38 -59.30 -6.22
C VAL A 26 21.76 -59.82 -4.91
N ALA A 27 20.73 -60.65 -5.02
CA ALA A 27 20.19 -61.46 -3.93
C ALA A 27 20.92 -62.82 -3.84
N THR A 28 21.34 -63.21 -2.64
CA THR A 28 21.72 -64.59 -2.31
C THR A 28 20.75 -65.15 -1.26
N THR A 29 20.26 -66.37 -1.50
CA THR A 29 19.37 -67.16 -0.64
C THR A 29 20.17 -68.13 0.23
N SER A 30 19.76 -68.40 1.49
CA SER A 30 19.68 -69.74 2.13
C SER A 30 19.39 -69.69 3.66
N PRO A 31 19.02 -70.80 4.36
CA PRO A 31 17.73 -70.87 5.05
C PRO A 31 17.75 -70.97 6.59
N ALA A 32 16.54 -70.85 7.16
CA ALA A 32 16.01 -71.29 8.45
C ALA A 32 16.99 -71.68 9.58
N GLY A 33 16.99 -70.87 10.65
CA GLY A 33 17.54 -71.21 11.97
C GLY A 33 16.60 -70.67 13.08
N ALA A 34 16.35 -71.51 14.08
CA ALA A 34 15.35 -71.39 15.12
C ALA A 34 15.42 -70.11 15.99
N ALA A 35 14.25 -69.70 16.50
CA ALA A 35 14.09 -68.62 17.47
C ALA A 35 14.69 -68.95 18.84
N PRO A 36 15.20 -67.94 19.57
CA PRO A 36 15.06 -67.89 21.01
C PRO A 36 14.20 -66.69 21.44
N ALA A 37 13.47 -66.89 22.53
CA ALA A 37 12.66 -65.87 23.21
C ALA A 37 13.52 -64.89 24.03
N GLY A 38 13.04 -63.64 24.13
CA GLY A 38 13.56 -62.58 25.03
C GLY A 38 13.77 -61.28 24.25
N THR A 39 13.35 -60.09 24.68
CA THR A 39 12.86 -59.55 25.95
C THR A 39 11.95 -58.35 25.59
N ALA A 40 10.93 -58.07 26.40
CA ALA A 40 10.04 -56.93 26.14
C ALA A 40 10.81 -55.61 26.29
N ALA A 41 10.88 -54.83 25.20
CA ALA A 41 11.45 -53.49 25.23
C ALA A 41 10.52 -52.58 26.05
N VAL A 42 11.05 -52.03 27.15
CA VAL A 42 10.39 -50.96 27.91
C VAL A 42 10.34 -49.74 26.99
N ALA A 43 9.13 -49.30 26.63
CA ALA A 43 8.92 -48.05 25.90
C ALA A 43 9.53 -46.90 26.71
N GLY A 44 10.52 -46.21 26.14
CA GLY A 44 11.05 -44.97 26.72
C GLY A 44 9.94 -43.92 26.84
N PRO A 45 10.09 -42.92 27.72
CA PRO A 45 9.11 -41.85 27.86
C PRO A 45 8.84 -41.24 26.47
N PRO A 46 7.57 -40.94 26.15
CA PRO A 46 7.24 -40.33 24.86
C PRO A 46 8.10 -39.07 24.67
N PRO A 47 8.54 -38.79 23.43
CA PRO A 47 9.25 -37.55 23.15
C PRO A 47 8.40 -36.38 23.67
N PRO A 48 9.03 -35.32 24.22
CA PRO A 48 8.28 -34.17 24.71
C PRO A 48 7.35 -33.69 23.60
N VAL A 49 6.07 -33.57 23.92
CA VAL A 49 5.09 -32.95 23.04
C VAL A 49 5.57 -31.51 22.84
N VAL A 50 6.11 -31.21 21.66
CA VAL A 50 6.34 -29.84 21.25
C VAL A 50 4.95 -29.26 21.04
N GLU A 51 4.46 -28.50 22.03
CA GLU A 51 3.26 -27.66 21.87
C GLU A 51 3.35 -26.98 20.49
N PRO A 52 2.31 -27.05 19.64
CA PRO A 52 2.33 -26.32 18.39
C PRO A 52 2.64 -24.86 18.73
N PHE A 53 3.76 -24.34 18.21
CA PHE A 53 4.30 -23.02 18.54
C PHE A 53 3.20 -21.95 18.49
N ALA A 54 2.56 -21.69 19.63
CA ALA A 54 1.49 -20.73 19.71
C ALA A 54 2.13 -19.35 19.51
N LEU A 55 1.83 -18.73 18.38
CA LEU A 55 2.22 -17.35 18.14
C LEU A 55 1.70 -16.50 19.30
N ALA A 56 2.61 -15.85 20.01
CA ALA A 56 2.25 -14.93 21.06
C ALA A 56 1.25 -13.90 20.50
N PRO A 57 0.10 -13.66 21.16
CA PRO A 57 -0.87 -12.70 20.70
C PRO A 57 -0.21 -11.32 20.53
N GLN A 58 -0.34 -10.72 19.36
CA GLN A 58 0.11 -9.34 19.13
C GLN A 58 -0.77 -8.39 19.95
N SER A 59 -0.20 -7.33 20.53
CA SER A 59 -1.01 -6.32 21.20
C SER A 59 -1.94 -5.62 20.19
N PRO A 60 -3.10 -5.09 20.62
CA PRO A 60 -4.00 -4.35 19.73
C PRO A 60 -3.31 -3.22 18.98
N ASN A 61 -2.43 -2.48 19.65
CA ASN A 61 -1.67 -1.39 19.03
C ASN A 61 -0.57 -1.89 18.08
N THR A 62 -0.03 -3.10 18.28
CA THR A 62 0.89 -3.70 17.29
C THR A 62 0.16 -4.12 16.02
N ALA A 63 -1.04 -4.69 16.16
CA ALA A 63 -1.88 -5.02 15.00
C ALA A 63 -2.33 -3.76 14.24
N TRP A 64 -2.75 -2.72 14.97
CA TRP A 64 -3.15 -1.44 14.38
C TRP A 64 -1.98 -0.74 13.67
N ALA A 65 -0.81 -0.66 14.31
CA ALA A 65 0.40 -0.09 13.71
C ALA A 65 0.77 -0.77 12.39
N ARG A 66 0.68 -2.10 12.33
CA ARG A 66 0.93 -2.87 11.11
C ARG A 66 -0.05 -2.48 10.00
N GLN A 67 -1.35 -2.50 10.28
CA GLN A 67 -2.38 -2.13 9.29
C GLN A 67 -2.21 -0.70 8.78
N ILE A 68 -1.84 0.25 9.65
CA ILE A 68 -1.55 1.62 9.23
C ILE A 68 -0.42 1.63 8.20
N LEU A 69 0.69 0.95 8.49
CA LEU A 69 1.86 0.96 7.62
C LEU A 69 1.62 0.20 6.31
N GLU A 70 0.86 -0.91 6.32
CA GLU A 70 0.49 -1.68 5.13
C GLU A 70 -0.22 -0.84 4.06
N ARG A 71 -1.02 0.16 4.46
CA ARG A 71 -1.70 1.08 3.51
C ARG A 71 -0.75 1.97 2.70
N TYR A 72 0.49 2.14 3.18
CA TYR A 72 1.50 3.00 2.56
C TYR A 72 2.69 2.18 2.05
N LEU A 73 2.43 0.94 1.69
CA LEU A 73 3.36 0.03 1.06
C LEU A 73 2.75 -0.50 -0.23
N ALA A 74 3.61 -1.00 -1.11
CA ALA A 74 3.15 -1.67 -2.32
C ALA A 74 2.28 -2.90 -1.93
N PRO A 75 1.33 -3.35 -2.78
CA PRO A 75 0.35 -4.38 -2.43
C PRO A 75 0.91 -5.70 -1.85
N ASP A 76 2.13 -6.08 -2.23
CA ASP A 76 2.80 -7.31 -1.76
C ASP A 76 3.93 -7.05 -0.74
N ALA A 77 4.11 -5.80 -0.34
CA ALA A 77 5.18 -5.39 0.58
C ALA A 77 4.68 -5.39 2.03
N GLU A 78 5.52 -5.95 2.91
CA GLU A 78 5.22 -6.06 4.33
C GLU A 78 5.99 -5.01 5.14
N PRO A 79 5.37 -4.41 6.17
CA PRO A 79 6.05 -3.44 7.00
C PRO A 79 7.16 -4.10 7.82
N GLY A 80 8.31 -3.43 7.87
CA GLY A 80 9.43 -3.88 8.69
C GLY A 80 9.04 -3.99 10.16
N ALA A 81 9.39 -5.12 10.80
CA ALA A 81 9.01 -5.39 12.19
C ALA A 81 9.45 -4.28 13.16
N ALA A 82 10.61 -3.65 12.92
CA ALA A 82 11.09 -2.54 13.72
C ALA A 82 10.17 -1.30 13.63
N SER A 83 9.69 -0.95 12.44
CA SER A 83 8.78 0.18 12.22
C SER A 83 7.41 -0.07 12.86
N VAL A 84 6.90 -1.30 12.74
CA VAL A 84 5.65 -1.71 13.41
C VAL A 84 5.78 -1.55 14.93
N GLN A 85 6.85 -2.09 15.52
CA GLN A 85 7.10 -2.02 16.96
C GLN A 85 7.35 -0.59 17.44
N GLN A 86 8.00 0.25 16.63
CA GLN A 86 8.19 1.65 16.95
C GLN A 86 6.86 2.40 17.02
N LEU A 87 5.99 2.24 16.02
CA LEU A 87 4.68 2.89 16.02
C LEU A 87 3.79 2.32 17.14
N ALA A 88 3.80 1.01 17.37
CA ALA A 88 3.05 0.38 18.46
C ALA A 88 3.39 1.00 19.82
N ARG A 89 4.69 1.18 20.14
CA ARG A 89 5.12 1.83 21.38
C ARG A 89 4.65 3.28 21.50
N LEU A 90 4.61 4.02 20.38
CA LEU A 90 4.09 5.39 20.38
C LEU A 90 2.58 5.40 20.64
N LEU A 91 1.83 4.46 20.05
CA LEU A 91 0.39 4.31 20.25
C LEU A 91 0.02 3.77 21.64
N ASP A 92 0.91 3.01 22.27
CA ASP A 92 0.79 2.58 23.68
C ASP A 92 1.06 3.75 24.65
N SER A 93 1.82 4.76 24.23
CA SER A 93 2.12 5.92 25.06
C SER A 93 0.88 6.82 25.19
N THR A 94 0.51 7.18 26.41
CA THR A 94 -0.56 8.16 26.68
C THR A 94 -0.07 9.61 26.59
N GLN A 95 1.20 9.82 26.24
CA GLN A 95 1.83 11.14 26.24
C GLN A 95 1.41 12.01 25.05
N GLN A 96 0.95 11.41 23.96
CA GLN A 96 0.53 12.14 22.75
C GLN A 96 -0.73 11.51 22.14
N PRO A 97 -1.56 12.30 21.43
CA PRO A 97 -2.66 11.75 20.66
C PRO A 97 -2.18 10.77 19.60
N ALA A 98 -2.94 9.71 19.35
CA ALA A 98 -2.60 8.70 18.35
C ALA A 98 -2.31 9.30 16.96
N ALA A 99 -3.08 10.33 16.55
CA ALA A 99 -2.84 11.04 15.30
C ALA A 99 -1.42 11.63 15.19
N THR A 100 -0.83 12.11 16.29
CA THR A 100 0.56 12.62 16.29
C THR A 100 1.57 11.49 16.11
N SER A 101 1.34 10.35 16.76
CA SER A 101 2.15 9.14 16.61
C SER A 101 2.08 8.59 15.17
N VAL A 102 0.87 8.54 14.60
CA VAL A 102 0.67 8.11 13.21
C VAL A 102 1.31 9.09 12.25
N GLY A 103 1.14 10.41 12.43
CA GLY A 103 1.77 11.42 11.59
C GLY A 103 3.30 11.29 11.56
N THR A 104 3.91 10.99 12.71
CA THR A 104 5.35 10.71 12.78
C THR A 104 5.75 9.50 11.94
N ALA A 105 4.93 8.44 11.94
CA ALA A 105 5.17 7.25 11.12
C ALA A 105 4.94 7.51 9.62
N LEU A 106 3.91 8.28 9.25
CA LEU A 106 3.64 8.65 7.85
C LEU A 106 4.71 9.58 7.25
N HIS A 107 5.40 10.35 8.10
CA HIS A 107 6.57 11.13 7.69
C HIS A 107 7.87 10.31 7.60
N ALA A 108 7.86 9.02 7.94
CA ALA A 108 9.01 8.15 7.77
C ALA A 108 9.31 7.89 6.28
N SER A 109 10.54 7.45 5.98
CA SER A 109 11.02 7.29 4.59
C SER A 109 10.18 6.34 3.76
N GLY A 110 9.72 5.22 4.33
CA GLY A 110 8.90 4.23 3.62
C GLY A 110 7.60 4.83 3.08
N PRO A 111 6.69 5.28 3.95
CA PRO A 111 5.40 5.86 3.53
C PRO A 111 5.55 7.07 2.61
N VAL A 112 6.50 7.97 2.90
CA VAL A 112 6.75 9.13 2.03
C VAL A 112 7.21 8.69 0.64
N ARG A 113 8.17 7.76 0.54
CA ARG A 113 8.63 7.25 -0.76
C ARG A 113 7.50 6.58 -1.53
N HIS A 114 6.68 5.77 -0.85
CA HIS A 114 5.54 5.13 -1.48
C HIS A 114 4.59 6.18 -2.07
N ARG A 115 4.18 7.16 -1.28
CA ARG A 115 3.25 8.20 -1.73
C ARG A 115 3.84 9.07 -2.86
N VAL A 116 5.12 9.41 -2.79
CA VAL A 116 5.82 10.09 -3.88
C VAL A 116 5.78 9.24 -5.16
N GLY A 117 6.09 7.95 -5.07
CA GLY A 117 6.03 7.01 -6.20
C GLY A 117 4.63 6.95 -6.82
N GLU A 118 3.59 6.79 -6.00
CA GLU A 118 2.20 6.81 -6.45
C GLU A 118 1.85 8.11 -7.18
N LEU A 119 2.28 9.27 -6.68
CA LEU A 119 2.00 10.55 -7.33
C LEU A 119 2.69 10.69 -8.69
N PHE A 120 3.88 10.11 -8.87
CA PHE A 120 4.50 10.02 -10.19
C PHE A 120 3.70 9.11 -11.13
N GLU A 121 3.26 7.95 -10.66
CA GLU A 121 2.47 7.03 -11.46
C GLU A 121 1.11 7.64 -11.83
N GLN A 122 0.42 8.25 -10.87
CA GLN A 122 -0.90 8.88 -11.05
C GLN A 122 -0.86 10.12 -11.94
N LEU A 123 0.26 10.86 -11.97
CA LEU A 123 0.35 12.15 -12.68
C LEU A 123 1.29 12.12 -13.89
N LEU A 124 2.04 11.06 -14.15
CA LEU A 124 2.93 10.99 -15.31
C LEU A 124 2.86 9.64 -16.01
N ASP A 125 1.98 8.73 -15.56
CA ASP A 125 1.80 7.37 -16.09
C ASP A 125 3.11 6.55 -16.12
N ARG A 126 4.02 6.84 -15.20
CA ARG A 126 5.30 6.15 -15.07
C ARG A 126 5.80 6.14 -13.63
N PRO A 127 6.65 5.16 -13.25
CA PRO A 127 7.33 5.23 -11.96
C PRO A 127 8.26 6.44 -11.88
N ALA A 128 8.44 6.94 -10.66
CA ALA A 128 9.48 7.92 -10.36
C ALA A 128 10.86 7.35 -10.69
N ASP A 129 11.73 8.16 -11.30
CA ASP A 129 13.13 7.79 -11.42
C ASP A 129 13.80 7.82 -10.03
N PRO A 130 14.89 7.07 -9.79
CA PRO A 130 15.52 7.02 -8.47
C PRO A 130 15.91 8.38 -7.90
N GLY A 131 16.37 9.31 -8.75
CA GLY A 131 16.78 10.64 -8.34
C GLY A 131 15.60 11.53 -7.94
N GLY A 132 14.53 11.52 -8.75
CA GLY A 132 13.28 12.23 -8.47
C GLY A 132 12.60 11.71 -7.20
N LEU A 133 12.52 10.39 -7.03
CA LEU A 133 11.96 9.75 -5.85
C LEU A 133 12.72 10.16 -4.58
N ASP A 134 14.06 10.10 -4.61
CA ASP A 134 14.92 10.51 -3.49
C ASP A 134 14.78 12.01 -3.18
N TYR A 135 14.81 12.87 -4.20
CA TYR A 135 14.71 14.31 -4.04
C TYR A 135 13.40 14.70 -3.34
N TRP A 136 12.27 14.28 -3.91
CA TRP A 136 10.95 14.66 -3.39
C TRP A 136 10.68 14.06 -2.01
N SER A 137 11.10 12.81 -1.79
CA SER A 137 10.98 12.19 -0.47
C SER A 137 11.72 12.99 0.60
N ARG A 138 12.96 13.42 0.32
CA ARG A 138 13.73 14.24 1.27
C ARG A 138 13.09 15.59 1.53
N GLN A 139 12.51 16.25 0.52
CA GLN A 139 11.83 17.53 0.73
C GLN A 139 10.60 17.38 1.64
N VAL A 140 9.80 16.34 1.43
CA VAL A 140 8.62 16.06 2.27
C VAL A 140 9.02 15.68 3.69
N GLN A 141 10.03 14.81 3.85
CA GLN A 141 10.54 14.40 5.17
C GLN A 141 11.13 15.58 5.96
N ALA A 142 11.81 16.51 5.29
CA ALA A 142 12.37 17.70 5.91
C ALA A 142 11.32 18.80 6.16
N ILE A 143 10.03 18.54 5.88
CA ILE A 143 8.93 19.52 5.98
C ILE A 143 9.25 20.78 5.15
N ARG A 144 9.95 20.60 4.03
CA ARG A 144 10.29 21.67 3.07
C ARG A 144 9.32 21.70 1.89
N ALA A 145 8.65 20.58 1.64
CA ALA A 145 7.59 20.49 0.64
C ALA A 145 6.40 19.69 1.14
N THR A 146 5.24 19.94 0.52
CA THR A 146 4.02 19.14 0.72
C THR A 146 3.72 18.30 -0.51
N TYR A 147 2.84 17.30 -0.40
CA TYR A 147 2.39 16.54 -1.57
C TYR A 147 1.70 17.44 -2.60
N GLU A 148 0.98 18.48 -2.18
CA GLU A 148 0.39 19.46 -3.10
C GLU A 148 1.45 20.20 -3.91
N GLN A 149 2.59 20.54 -3.31
CA GLN A 149 3.70 21.16 -4.04
C GLN A 149 4.35 20.19 -5.03
N LEU A 150 4.48 18.91 -4.67
CA LEU A 150 4.92 17.87 -5.61
C LEU A 150 3.93 17.75 -6.77
N VAL A 151 2.62 17.68 -6.51
CA VAL A 151 1.57 17.65 -7.54
C VAL A 151 1.71 18.85 -8.48
N VAL A 152 1.85 20.08 -7.95
CA VAL A 152 2.13 21.26 -8.80
C VAL A 152 3.34 21.01 -9.70
N SER A 153 4.47 20.63 -9.12
CA SER A 153 5.73 20.50 -9.86
C SER A 153 5.68 19.43 -10.95
N LEU A 154 5.00 18.30 -10.71
CA LEU A 154 4.81 17.26 -11.72
C LEU A 154 3.86 17.74 -12.83
N THR A 155 2.71 18.31 -12.47
CA THR A 155 1.66 18.73 -13.41
C THR A 155 2.09 19.91 -14.29
N ILE A 156 2.94 20.83 -13.81
CA ILE A 156 3.42 21.97 -14.63
C ILE A 156 4.62 21.61 -15.52
N SER A 157 5.20 20.43 -15.31
CA SER A 157 6.43 20.00 -15.99
C SER A 157 6.25 19.97 -17.52
N SER A 158 7.37 20.11 -18.23
CA SER A 158 7.38 19.90 -19.68
C SER A 158 7.04 18.46 -20.07
N GLU A 159 7.24 17.50 -19.16
CA GLU A 159 6.85 16.11 -19.38
C GLU A 159 5.33 15.96 -19.40
N ALA A 160 4.63 16.45 -18.36
CA ALA A 160 3.17 16.45 -18.31
C ALA A 160 2.54 17.18 -19.50
N TYR A 161 3.12 18.32 -19.91
CA TYR A 161 2.62 19.03 -21.10
C TYR A 161 2.80 18.22 -22.39
N ARG A 162 3.90 17.46 -22.51
CA ARG A 162 4.15 16.61 -23.69
C ARG A 162 3.25 15.38 -23.72
N SER A 163 3.05 14.70 -22.59
CA SER A 163 2.13 13.57 -22.49
C SER A 163 0.70 13.99 -22.78
N ALA A 164 0.32 15.21 -22.42
CA ALA A 164 -0.98 15.81 -22.73
C ALA A 164 -1.13 16.31 -24.19
N GLY A 165 -0.27 15.86 -25.12
CA GLY A 165 -0.38 16.19 -26.54
C GLY A 165 0.17 17.56 -26.94
N SER A 166 0.89 18.25 -26.05
CA SER A 166 1.58 19.52 -26.35
C SER A 166 0.70 20.66 -26.87
N THR A 167 -0.59 20.65 -26.54
CA THR A 167 -1.55 21.72 -26.90
C THR A 167 -2.28 22.24 -25.67
N PRO A 168 -2.76 23.50 -25.66
CA PRO A 168 -3.61 24.00 -24.57
C PRO A 168 -4.85 23.15 -24.33
N ALA A 169 -5.46 22.64 -25.40
CA ALA A 169 -6.62 21.78 -25.35
C ALA A 169 -6.34 20.44 -24.67
N GLY A 170 -5.34 19.70 -25.16
CA GLY A 170 -4.95 18.42 -24.57
C GLY A 170 -4.45 18.58 -23.13
N TYR A 171 -3.69 19.65 -22.84
CA TYR A 171 -3.23 19.95 -21.49
C TYR A 171 -4.38 20.29 -20.54
N THR A 172 -5.41 20.99 -21.01
CA THR A 172 -6.59 21.28 -20.20
C THR A 172 -7.30 19.97 -19.83
N ASP A 173 -7.61 19.13 -20.81
CA ASP A 173 -8.29 17.84 -20.58
C ASP A 173 -7.50 16.95 -19.63
N TRP A 174 -6.18 16.89 -19.83
CA TRP A 174 -5.27 16.13 -19.00
C TRP A 174 -5.27 16.61 -17.53
N VAL A 175 -5.24 17.92 -17.28
CA VAL A 175 -5.31 18.47 -15.91
C VAL A 175 -6.63 18.14 -15.22
N TYR A 176 -7.76 18.22 -15.94
CA TYR A 176 -9.06 17.82 -15.37
C TYR A 176 -9.05 16.34 -14.96
N GLU A 177 -8.57 15.45 -15.83
CA GLU A 177 -8.53 14.01 -15.56
C GLU A 177 -7.58 13.65 -14.42
N HIS A 178 -6.36 14.20 -14.41
CA HIS A 178 -5.32 13.76 -13.46
C HIS A 178 -5.41 14.49 -12.12
N VAL A 179 -5.81 15.77 -12.12
CA VAL A 179 -5.88 16.59 -10.89
C VAL A 179 -7.27 16.56 -10.25
N LEU A 180 -8.35 16.53 -11.04
CA LEU A 180 -9.72 16.52 -10.52
C LEU A 180 -10.41 15.15 -10.64
N GLN A 181 -9.79 14.18 -11.30
CA GLN A 181 -10.36 12.82 -11.46
C GLN A 181 -11.72 12.83 -12.18
N ARG A 182 -11.90 13.76 -13.11
CA ARG A 182 -13.10 13.85 -13.95
C ARG A 182 -12.83 14.52 -15.30
N PRO A 183 -13.69 14.34 -16.31
CA PRO A 183 -13.58 15.10 -17.55
C PRO A 183 -13.91 16.59 -17.35
N ALA A 184 -13.33 17.42 -18.22
CA ALA A 184 -13.62 18.85 -18.28
C ALA A 184 -15.07 19.09 -18.76
N ASP A 185 -15.76 20.03 -18.13
CA ASP A 185 -17.04 20.52 -18.65
C ASP A 185 -16.79 21.43 -19.87
N PRO A 186 -17.70 21.47 -20.87
CA PRO A 186 -17.47 22.21 -22.10
C PRO A 186 -17.12 23.69 -21.89
N SER A 187 -17.79 24.35 -20.94
CA SER A 187 -17.56 25.76 -20.61
C SER A 187 -16.21 26.01 -19.95
N GLY A 188 -15.86 25.23 -18.93
CA GLY A 188 -14.60 25.33 -18.20
C GLY A 188 -13.42 25.01 -19.11
N ARG A 189 -13.56 23.98 -19.96
CA ARG A 189 -12.58 23.64 -20.98
C ARG A 189 -12.30 24.81 -21.92
N ALA A 190 -13.35 25.38 -22.53
CA ALA A 190 -13.21 26.50 -23.46
C ALA A 190 -12.59 27.74 -22.79
N TYR A 191 -12.97 28.03 -21.54
CA TYR A 191 -12.41 29.12 -20.76
C TYR A 191 -10.89 28.96 -20.55
N TRP A 192 -10.45 27.78 -20.11
CA TRP A 192 -9.04 27.55 -19.79
C TRP A 192 -8.15 27.47 -21.02
N ILE A 193 -8.64 26.89 -22.12
CA ILE A 193 -7.93 26.89 -23.40
C ILE A 193 -7.63 28.32 -23.83
N ARG A 194 -8.63 29.20 -23.87
CA ARG A 194 -8.45 30.61 -24.23
C ARG A 194 -7.43 31.30 -23.31
N ARG A 195 -7.51 31.07 -21.99
CA ARG A 195 -6.57 31.65 -21.02
C ARG A 195 -5.13 31.21 -21.25
N LEU A 196 -4.92 29.93 -21.58
CA LEU A 196 -3.60 29.38 -21.88
C LEU A 196 -3.04 29.94 -23.21
N GLU A 197 -3.89 30.09 -24.23
CA GLU A 197 -3.54 30.75 -25.50
C GLU A 197 -3.20 32.24 -25.32
N GLU A 198 -3.89 32.93 -24.41
CA GLU A 198 -3.61 34.32 -24.00
C GLU A 198 -2.36 34.47 -23.12
N GLY A 199 -1.63 33.39 -22.83
CA GLY A 199 -0.35 33.42 -22.11
C GLY A 199 -0.44 33.20 -20.59
N THR A 200 -1.57 32.67 -20.09
CA THR A 200 -1.63 32.19 -18.69
C THR A 200 -0.58 31.09 -18.48
N SER A 201 0.26 31.23 -17.45
CA SER A 201 1.26 30.22 -17.14
C SER A 201 0.63 28.92 -16.66
N ARG A 202 1.27 27.78 -16.95
CA ARG A 202 0.86 26.46 -16.44
C ARG A 202 0.78 26.44 -14.91
N ASP A 203 1.70 27.12 -14.23
CA ASP A 203 1.66 27.26 -12.77
C ASP A 203 0.39 27.95 -12.28
N ARG A 204 0.02 29.09 -12.88
CA ARG A 204 -1.21 29.80 -12.50
C ARG A 204 -2.44 28.94 -12.77
N PHE A 205 -2.48 28.26 -13.91
CA PHE A 205 -3.55 27.35 -14.29
C PHE A 205 -3.68 26.18 -13.30
N VAL A 206 -2.62 25.40 -13.06
CA VAL A 206 -2.68 24.25 -12.14
C VAL A 206 -3.04 24.68 -10.72
N ARG A 207 -2.49 25.79 -10.23
CA ARG A 207 -2.79 26.29 -8.88
C ARG A 207 -4.25 26.71 -8.71
N SER A 208 -4.96 27.15 -9.76
CA SER A 208 -6.39 27.46 -9.63
C SER A 208 -7.23 26.21 -9.40
N PHE A 209 -6.81 25.07 -9.95
CA PHE A 209 -7.46 23.77 -9.73
C PHE A 209 -7.15 23.25 -8.33
N LEU A 210 -5.89 23.31 -7.91
CA LEU A 210 -5.48 22.77 -6.62
C LEU A 210 -6.06 23.51 -5.42
N ARG A 211 -6.38 24.80 -5.58
CA ARG A 211 -7.05 25.61 -4.55
C ARG A 211 -8.58 25.53 -4.60
N SER A 212 -9.13 24.77 -5.54
CA SER A 212 -10.58 24.65 -5.68
C SER A 212 -11.17 23.77 -4.57
N ALA A 213 -12.42 24.06 -4.19
CA ALA A 213 -13.19 23.19 -3.31
C ALA A 213 -13.42 21.79 -3.93
N GLU A 214 -13.31 21.68 -5.26
CA GLU A 214 -13.42 20.41 -5.96
C GLU A 214 -12.20 19.52 -5.72
N ARG A 215 -10.98 20.07 -5.85
CA ARG A 215 -9.77 19.34 -5.49
C ARG A 215 -9.80 18.93 -4.01
N ALA A 216 -10.22 19.83 -3.13
CA ALA A 216 -10.31 19.52 -1.70
C ALA A 216 -11.25 18.35 -1.43
N ARG A 217 -12.40 18.27 -2.12
CA ARG A 217 -13.30 17.10 -2.03
C ARG A 217 -12.62 15.83 -2.51
N ALA A 218 -11.97 15.86 -3.67
CA ALA A 218 -11.27 14.69 -4.21
C ALA A 218 -10.16 14.17 -3.28
N VAL A 219 -9.40 15.07 -2.64
CA VAL A 219 -8.37 14.68 -1.66
C VAL A 219 -9.01 14.05 -0.42
N VAL A 220 -10.08 14.67 0.11
CA VAL A 220 -10.78 14.14 1.28
C VAL A 220 -11.42 12.79 0.99
N ASP A 221 -12.15 12.65 -0.11
CA ASP A 221 -12.78 11.38 -0.51
C ASP A 221 -11.73 10.29 -0.72
N GLY A 222 -10.61 10.62 -1.38
CA GLY A 222 -9.49 9.69 -1.55
C GLY A 222 -8.88 9.25 -0.21
N ALA A 223 -8.73 10.17 0.74
CA ALA A 223 -8.20 9.86 2.07
C ALA A 223 -9.15 8.94 2.86
N PHE A 224 -10.46 9.23 2.85
CA PHE A 224 -11.46 8.36 3.48
C PHE A 224 -11.47 6.95 2.88
N GLN A 225 -11.42 6.86 1.55
CA GLN A 225 -11.41 5.57 0.86
C GLN A 225 -10.13 4.77 1.16
N ARG A 226 -8.97 5.42 1.19
CA ARG A 226 -7.67 4.76 1.45
C ARG A 226 -7.49 4.38 2.92
N ASP A 227 -7.83 5.28 3.84
CA ASP A 227 -7.48 5.15 5.24
C ASP A 227 -8.57 4.42 6.06
N LEU A 228 -9.83 4.69 5.72
CA LEU A 228 -11.01 4.17 6.42
C LEU A 228 -11.85 3.18 5.59
N TRP A 229 -11.48 2.94 4.32
CA TRP A 229 -12.18 1.98 3.43
C TRP A 229 -13.66 2.29 3.20
N ARG A 230 -14.05 3.56 3.30
CA ARG A 230 -15.42 4.03 3.06
C ARG A 230 -15.41 5.42 2.46
N PRO A 231 -16.51 5.88 1.86
CA PRO A 231 -16.68 7.30 1.54
C PRO A 231 -16.87 8.13 2.81
N ALA A 232 -16.52 9.42 2.71
CA ALA A 232 -16.92 10.41 3.70
C ALA A 232 -18.45 10.60 3.67
N ASP A 233 -19.09 10.68 4.84
CA ASP A 233 -20.48 11.12 4.91
C ASP A 233 -20.58 12.64 4.61
N PRO A 234 -21.76 13.17 4.28
CA PRO A 234 -21.89 14.59 3.90
C PRO A 234 -21.37 15.58 4.95
N GLY A 235 -21.53 15.27 6.24
CA GLY A 235 -21.05 16.12 7.34
C GLY A 235 -19.54 16.04 7.50
N GLY A 236 -18.99 14.83 7.49
CA GLY A 236 -17.55 14.59 7.50
C GLY A 236 -16.84 15.24 6.31
N LEU A 237 -17.37 15.07 5.10
CA LEU A 237 -16.83 15.68 3.89
C LEU A 237 -16.79 17.20 4.00
N ALA A 238 -17.89 17.84 4.42
CA ALA A 238 -17.94 19.29 4.59
C ALA A 238 -16.92 19.78 5.63
N TYR A 239 -16.79 19.08 6.75
CA TYR A 239 -15.83 19.41 7.81
C TYR A 239 -14.38 19.36 7.30
N TRP A 240 -13.98 18.25 6.69
CA TRP A 240 -12.60 18.06 6.23
C TRP A 240 -12.24 18.94 5.04
N VAL A 241 -13.17 19.16 4.10
CA VAL A 241 -12.97 20.08 2.97
C VAL A 241 -12.78 21.52 3.47
N GLY A 242 -13.56 21.95 4.47
CA GLY A 242 -13.37 23.27 5.08
C GLY A 242 -11.98 23.44 5.68
N ARG A 243 -11.48 22.43 6.40
CA ARG A 243 -10.15 22.47 6.99
C ARG A 243 -9.03 22.45 5.95
N TYR A 244 -9.17 21.64 4.91
CA TYR A 244 -8.18 21.50 3.83
C TYR A 244 -8.10 22.79 3.00
N THR A 245 -9.24 23.36 2.61
CA THR A 245 -9.30 24.64 1.88
C THR A 245 -8.78 25.82 2.70
N ALA A 246 -8.98 25.82 4.02
CA ALA A 246 -8.41 26.81 4.93
C ALA A 246 -6.91 26.59 5.23
N ALA A 247 -6.27 25.58 4.63
CA ALA A 247 -4.88 25.19 4.86
C ALA A 247 -4.56 24.93 6.35
N THR A 248 -5.56 24.54 7.14
CA THR A 248 -5.38 24.14 8.55
C THR A 248 -4.98 22.66 8.69
N VAL A 249 -5.17 21.88 7.61
CA VAL A 249 -4.65 20.52 7.44
C VAL A 249 -4.08 20.38 6.04
N ASN A 250 -2.94 19.69 5.94
CA ASN A 250 -2.43 19.15 4.67
C ASN A 250 -2.79 17.66 4.53
N GLU A 251 -2.44 17.04 3.40
CA GLU A 251 -2.74 15.64 3.13
C GLU A 251 -2.19 14.69 4.22
N ILE A 252 -0.92 14.79 4.63
CA ILE A 252 -0.36 13.91 5.68
C ILE A 252 -1.09 14.09 7.02
N GLN A 253 -1.46 15.33 7.36
CA GLN A 253 -2.19 15.61 8.60
C GLN A 253 -3.61 15.06 8.56
N LEU A 254 -4.30 15.16 7.42
CA LEU A 254 -5.60 14.54 7.21
C LEU A 254 -5.49 13.02 7.41
N ASP A 255 -4.54 12.39 6.74
CA ASP A 255 -4.30 10.95 6.82
C ASP A 255 -3.99 10.51 8.25
N ALA A 256 -3.11 11.25 8.95
CA ALA A 256 -2.75 10.98 10.33
C ALA A 256 -3.96 11.12 11.28
N LEU A 257 -4.84 12.09 11.05
CA LEU A 257 -6.05 12.29 11.86
C LEU A 257 -7.09 11.19 11.61
N LEU A 258 -7.26 10.75 10.36
CA LEU A 258 -8.16 9.64 10.03
C LEU A 258 -7.63 8.33 10.58
N LEU A 259 -6.36 8.01 10.32
CA LEU A 259 -5.72 6.77 10.76
C LEU A 259 -5.48 6.70 12.28
N GLY A 260 -5.36 7.85 12.95
CA GLY A 260 -5.26 7.95 14.41
C GLY A 260 -6.60 7.97 15.13
N SER A 261 -7.72 7.89 14.42
CA SER A 261 -9.06 7.91 15.00
C SER A 261 -9.48 6.57 15.61
N ASP A 262 -10.46 6.60 16.50
CA ASP A 262 -11.11 5.38 17.02
C ASP A 262 -11.76 4.58 15.89
N GLU A 263 -12.23 5.26 14.83
CA GLU A 263 -12.77 4.58 13.66
C GLU A 263 -11.70 3.75 12.96
N SER A 264 -10.51 4.28 12.69
CA SER A 264 -9.42 3.47 12.11
C SER A 264 -9.01 2.33 13.04
N ARG A 265 -8.94 2.61 14.36
CA ARG A 265 -8.61 1.61 15.38
C ARG A 265 -9.63 0.46 15.41
N ASN A 266 -10.91 0.76 15.21
CA ASN A 266 -12.01 -0.20 15.26
C ASN A 266 -12.34 -0.81 13.89
N ALA A 267 -12.01 -0.14 12.79
CA ALA A 267 -12.11 -0.67 11.41
C ALA A 267 -11.10 -1.81 11.19
N GLY A 268 -10.03 -1.87 11.99
CA GLY A 268 -9.15 -3.02 12.14
C GLY A 268 -9.72 -4.09 13.06
N CYS A 269 -10.49 -5.04 12.51
CA CYS A 269 -11.02 -6.23 13.22
C CYS A 269 -11.90 -5.94 14.46
N GLY A 270 -12.25 -4.68 14.72
CA GLY A 270 -12.96 -4.25 15.92
C GLY A 270 -14.47 -4.14 15.79
N TYR A 271 -15.03 -4.36 14.59
CA TYR A 271 -16.47 -4.47 14.38
C TYR A 271 -16.72 -5.51 13.28
N ASP A 272 -17.27 -6.66 13.68
CA ASP A 272 -17.74 -7.75 12.82
C ASP A 272 -16.65 -8.65 12.14
N PRO A 273 -16.47 -9.91 12.58
CA PRO A 273 -15.56 -10.88 11.96
C PRO A 273 -15.95 -11.27 10.52
N THR A 274 -17.13 -10.89 10.02
CA THR A 274 -17.62 -11.19 8.66
C THR A 274 -16.91 -10.37 7.59
N TYR A 275 -16.48 -9.15 7.90
CA TYR A 275 -15.72 -8.29 6.98
C TYR A 275 -14.20 -8.49 7.08
N CYS A 276 -13.76 -9.45 7.90
CA CYS A 276 -12.38 -9.95 7.94
C CYS A 276 -12.03 -10.86 6.75
N LEU A 277 -12.81 -10.80 5.67
CA LEU A 277 -12.49 -11.45 4.41
C LEU A 277 -11.75 -10.43 3.53
N LEU A 278 -10.48 -10.25 3.88
CA LEU A 278 -9.30 -10.08 2.99
C LEU A 278 -9.51 -9.41 1.62
N PRO A 279 -8.45 -8.73 1.18
CA PRO A 279 -7.62 -9.40 0.19
C PRO A 279 -6.26 -9.68 0.83
N PHE A 280 -5.78 -10.93 0.79
CA PHE A 280 -4.40 -11.22 1.18
C PHE A 280 -3.45 -10.30 0.37
N PRO A 281 -2.34 -9.80 0.95
CA PRO A 281 -1.45 -10.53 1.85
C PRO A 281 -1.33 -9.83 3.21
N SER A 282 -1.99 -10.38 4.23
CA SER A 282 -1.51 -10.16 5.59
C SER A 282 -0.90 -11.47 6.05
N ASN A 283 0.38 -11.44 6.41
CA ASN A 283 1.08 -12.52 7.10
C ASN A 283 0.54 -12.76 8.52
N ARG A 284 -0.70 -12.37 8.80
CA ARG A 284 -1.35 -12.47 10.11
C ARG A 284 -1.35 -13.89 10.66
N TYR A 285 -1.38 -14.86 9.76
CA TYR A 285 -1.24 -16.28 10.07
C TYR A 285 -0.01 -16.91 9.43
N ALA A 286 0.79 -16.17 8.66
CA ALA A 286 1.94 -16.71 7.94
C ALA A 286 3.26 -16.37 8.66
N THR A 287 4.04 -17.39 9.01
CA THR A 287 5.42 -17.20 9.52
C THR A 287 6.41 -17.74 8.52
N ARG A 288 7.63 -17.18 8.50
CA ARG A 288 8.72 -17.75 7.70
C ARG A 288 9.08 -19.15 8.22
N ASN A 289 9.16 -20.10 7.30
CA ASN A 289 9.66 -21.44 7.57
C ASN A 289 10.47 -21.93 6.36
N ALA A 290 11.80 -22.02 6.54
CA ALA A 290 12.74 -22.43 5.50
C ALA A 290 12.60 -23.90 5.07
N ASP A 291 11.91 -24.71 5.88
CA ASP A 291 11.65 -26.13 5.62
C ASP A 291 10.38 -26.34 4.78
N THR A 292 9.62 -25.27 4.50
CA THR A 292 8.50 -25.32 3.56
C THR A 292 8.96 -24.91 2.15
N PRO A 293 8.41 -25.53 1.09
CA PRO A 293 8.76 -25.18 -0.30
C PRO A 293 8.53 -23.70 -0.65
N THR A 294 7.62 -23.04 0.07
CA THR A 294 7.25 -21.64 -0.11
C THR A 294 8.05 -20.68 0.76
N GLY A 295 8.79 -21.17 1.76
CA GLY A 295 9.44 -20.32 2.77
C GLY A 295 8.48 -19.73 3.80
N TRP A 296 7.20 -20.16 3.81
CA TRP A 296 6.10 -19.63 4.61
C TRP A 296 5.13 -20.73 5.06
N GLN A 297 4.64 -20.66 6.30
CA GLN A 297 3.64 -21.59 6.87
C GLN A 297 2.46 -20.86 7.51
N ILE A 298 1.25 -21.37 7.35
CA ILE A 298 0.00 -20.81 7.90
C ILE A 298 -0.31 -21.46 9.26
N ALA A 299 -0.47 -20.68 10.32
CA ALA A 299 -0.87 -21.13 11.64
C ALA A 299 -2.39 -21.01 11.83
N PHE A 300 -3.07 -22.13 11.99
CA PHE A 300 -4.47 -22.18 12.42
C PHE A 300 -4.54 -22.34 13.94
N LYS A 301 -5.51 -21.67 14.57
CA LYS A 301 -5.79 -21.82 16.01
C LYS A 301 -6.49 -23.18 16.20
N GLY A 302 -5.91 -24.05 17.03
CA GLY A 302 -6.58 -25.24 17.58
C GLY A 302 -7.53 -24.90 18.71
#